data_AF-A0A348MU09-F1
#
_entry.id   AF-A0A348MU09-F1
#
_cell.length_a   1.000
_cell.length_b   1.000
_cell.length_c   1.000
_cell.angle_alpha   90.00
_cell.angle_beta   90.00
_cell.angle_gamma   90.00
#
_symmetry.space_group_name_H-M   'P 1'
#
loop_
_entity.id
_entity.type
_entity.pdbx_description
1 polymer ?
#
loop_
_entity_poly.entity_id
_entity_poly.type
_entity_poly.pdbx_seq_one_letter_code
_entity_poly.pdbx_strand_id
1 'polypeptide(L)'
;MKIAIRILPIGVCLFAPLSFADLADANKPSPVNASNLTSITVHPNWQLVWKDEFSDPTLDTSKWSVEHSCWGGGNEEKQCYTPNKNNVFIQSGNLVLQALYGSSTGPALYPTHPDYLLSHTKTLPFSSGKVLSKGKGDWRYGRMEIRAKLPQGQGTWPAIWMLPTDHIYGTWAASGEIDIMEAVNLGTISDALFDPAVPQSLHTLETRVHGTLHYGATWPDNIYTGSGVILPNKINPADNFHTYAIEWEQGEIRWYVDNYHFLTQRSSHWYSRSKNANGEWITAESDAPFNERFYLILNLAIGGVWPENTNEKGINTSNYPKQLLIDYVRVYECSDTLNTGKGCAAIDPKARILLTQ
;
A
#
# COMPACT_ATOMS: atom_id res chain seq x y z
N MET A 1 12.74 -21.99 65.36
CA MET A 1 11.93 -22.39 64.21
C MET A 1 11.22 -21.15 63.68
N LYS A 2 11.89 -20.41 62.79
CA LYS A 2 11.33 -19.22 62.12
C LYS A 2 11.62 -19.37 60.64
N ILE A 3 10.55 -19.59 59.90
CA ILE A 3 10.52 -19.86 58.47
C ILE A 3 10.90 -18.56 57.75
N ALA A 4 12.02 -18.58 57.03
CA ALA A 4 12.39 -17.51 56.13
C ALA A 4 11.54 -17.65 54.85
N ILE A 5 10.52 -16.80 54.73
CA ILE A 5 9.73 -16.65 53.52
C ILE A 5 10.59 -15.89 52.51
N ARG A 6 11.11 -16.60 51.50
CA ARG A 6 11.68 -15.99 50.30
C ARG A 6 10.53 -15.32 49.54
N ILE A 7 10.53 -14.00 49.50
CA ILE A 7 9.71 -13.22 48.58
C ILE A 7 10.37 -13.38 47.20
N LEU A 8 9.76 -14.19 46.33
CA LEU A 8 10.05 -14.17 44.90
C LEU A 8 9.54 -12.83 44.32
N PRO A 9 10.28 -12.20 43.39
CA PRO A 9 9.77 -11.03 42.70
C PRO A 9 8.58 -11.50 41.85
N ILE A 10 7.45 -10.83 42.04
CA ILE A 10 6.24 -10.99 41.24
C ILE A 10 6.63 -10.78 39.78
N GLY A 11 6.54 -11.85 39.00
CA GLY A 11 6.69 -11.80 37.55
C GLY A 11 5.71 -10.77 37.00
N VAL A 12 6.25 -9.79 36.29
CA VAL A 12 5.46 -8.92 35.42
C VAL A 12 4.80 -9.84 34.40
N CYS A 13 3.51 -10.11 34.59
CA CYS A 13 2.66 -10.65 33.55
C CYS A 13 2.57 -9.60 32.44
N LEU A 14 3.54 -9.63 31.52
CA LEU A 14 3.37 -9.10 30.17
C LEU A 14 2.38 -10.03 29.45
N PHE A 15 1.10 -9.85 29.73
CA PHE A 15 0.06 -10.10 28.75
C PHE A 15 -0.21 -8.76 28.07
N ALA A 16 0.59 -8.45 27.04
CA ALA A 16 -0.02 -7.78 25.91
C ALA A 16 -0.86 -8.87 25.22
N PRO A 17 -2.19 -8.82 25.28
CA PRO A 17 -2.98 -9.73 24.46
C PRO A 17 -2.64 -9.41 23.01
N LEU A 18 -2.21 -10.45 22.29
CA LEU A 18 -2.23 -10.56 20.85
C LEU A 18 -3.44 -9.77 20.32
N SER A 19 -3.21 -8.68 19.59
CA SER A 19 -4.33 -8.03 18.88
C SER A 19 -4.66 -8.91 17.68
N PHE A 20 -5.46 -9.95 17.91
CA PHE A 20 -6.47 -10.65 17.08
C PHE A 20 -6.44 -10.63 15.53
N ALA A 21 -5.38 -10.18 14.86
CA ALA A 21 -5.19 -10.37 13.42
C ALA A 21 -4.94 -11.86 13.08
N ASP A 22 -4.54 -12.66 14.08
CA ASP A 22 -4.24 -14.10 13.98
C ASP A 22 -5.42 -15.04 14.31
N LEU A 23 -6.65 -14.52 14.29
CA LEU A 23 -7.87 -15.34 14.18
C LEU A 23 -8.68 -14.93 12.94
N ALA A 24 -7.99 -14.78 11.80
CA ALA A 24 -8.60 -15.05 10.49
C ALA A 24 -8.92 -16.56 10.43
N ASP A 25 -10.15 -16.98 10.13
CA ASP A 25 -10.37 -17.45 8.75
C ASP A 25 -11.84 -17.41 8.25
N ALA A 26 -12.83 -17.09 9.10
CA ALA A 26 -14.24 -17.28 8.71
C ALA A 26 -14.91 -16.06 8.06
N ASN A 27 -14.39 -14.83 8.27
CA ASN A 27 -15.08 -13.59 7.88
C ASN A 27 -14.28 -12.65 6.98
N LYS A 28 -13.08 -13.03 6.50
CA LYS A 28 -12.41 -12.22 5.47
C LYS A 28 -13.15 -12.40 4.15
N PRO A 29 -13.64 -11.32 3.50
CA PRO A 29 -14.31 -11.46 2.23
C PRO A 29 -13.34 -12.05 1.22
N SER A 30 -13.76 -13.14 0.56
CA SER A 30 -12.94 -13.82 -0.47
C SER A 30 -12.50 -12.80 -1.53
N PRO A 31 -11.32 -12.96 -2.15
CA PRO A 31 -10.87 -12.05 -3.20
C PRO A 31 -11.89 -12.02 -4.36
N VAL A 32 -12.02 -10.86 -5.00
CA VAL A 32 -12.82 -10.72 -6.22
C VAL A 32 -12.14 -11.52 -7.34
N ASN A 33 -12.90 -12.30 -8.10
CA ASN A 33 -12.39 -12.97 -9.31
C ASN A 33 -12.72 -12.12 -10.53
N ALA A 34 -11.70 -11.51 -11.13
CA ALA A 34 -11.87 -10.62 -12.28
C ALA A 34 -12.42 -11.33 -13.53
N SER A 35 -12.38 -12.66 -13.59
CA SER A 35 -13.03 -13.44 -14.67
C SER A 35 -14.56 -13.27 -14.69
N ASN A 36 -15.15 -12.84 -13.58
CA ASN A 36 -16.59 -12.57 -13.47
C ASN A 36 -16.95 -11.13 -13.86
N LEU A 37 -15.94 -10.28 -14.05
CA LEU A 37 -16.06 -8.87 -14.40
C LEU A 37 -15.88 -8.68 -15.91
N THR A 38 -16.29 -7.52 -16.38
CA THR A 38 -16.09 -7.04 -17.73
C THR A 38 -14.99 -5.99 -17.70
N SER A 39 -14.03 -6.07 -18.62
CA SER A 39 -13.05 -5.00 -18.80
C SER A 39 -13.80 -3.76 -19.27
N ILE A 40 -13.73 -2.67 -18.50
CA ILE A 40 -14.44 -1.42 -18.83
C ILE A 40 -13.64 -0.60 -19.84
N THR A 41 -14.35 0.25 -20.58
CA THR A 41 -13.70 1.29 -21.39
C THR A 41 -13.57 2.53 -20.52
N VAL A 42 -12.35 3.05 -20.38
CA VAL A 42 -12.10 4.30 -19.67
C VAL A 42 -12.86 5.43 -20.35
N HIS A 43 -13.54 6.26 -19.56
CA HIS A 43 -14.38 7.34 -20.09
C HIS A 43 -13.53 8.35 -20.87
N PRO A 44 -13.97 8.80 -22.07
CA PRO A 44 -13.17 9.68 -22.93
C PRO A 44 -12.95 11.09 -22.35
N ASN A 45 -13.76 11.49 -21.36
CA ASN A 45 -13.65 12.82 -20.73
C ASN A 45 -12.55 12.90 -19.66
N TRP A 46 -11.81 11.82 -19.39
CA TRP A 46 -10.57 11.88 -18.61
C TRP A 46 -9.47 12.58 -19.41
N GLN A 47 -9.00 13.72 -18.91
CA GLN A 47 -7.95 14.54 -19.54
C GLN A 47 -6.64 14.38 -18.78
N LEU A 48 -5.57 14.06 -19.48
CA LEU A 48 -4.24 13.89 -18.88
C LEU A 48 -3.71 15.24 -18.38
N VAL A 49 -3.41 15.34 -17.08
CA VAL A 49 -2.90 16.57 -16.45
C VAL A 49 -1.47 16.45 -15.93
N TRP A 50 -1.03 15.23 -15.65
CA TRP A 50 0.34 14.97 -15.19
C TRP A 50 0.79 13.59 -15.63
N LYS A 51 2.08 13.43 -15.96
CA LYS A 51 2.65 12.13 -16.28
C LYS A 51 4.15 12.04 -16.00
N ASP A 52 4.61 10.83 -15.79
CA ASP A 52 5.98 10.41 -15.97
C ASP A 52 6.02 9.12 -16.78
N GLU A 53 6.68 9.16 -17.92
CA GLU A 53 6.87 8.01 -18.83
C GLU A 53 8.28 7.44 -18.70
N PHE A 54 9.06 7.93 -17.72
CA PHE A 54 10.42 7.48 -17.41
C PHE A 54 11.34 7.34 -18.63
N SER A 55 11.15 8.21 -19.62
CA SER A 55 11.87 8.20 -20.89
C SER A 55 13.28 8.77 -20.78
N ASP A 56 13.51 9.61 -19.77
CA ASP A 56 14.83 10.16 -19.46
C ASP A 56 15.68 9.14 -18.67
N PRO A 57 17.00 9.09 -18.88
CA PRO A 57 17.88 8.10 -18.22
C PRO A 57 18.06 8.34 -16.71
N THR A 58 17.45 9.38 -16.16
CA THR A 58 17.54 9.76 -14.74
C THR A 58 16.17 10.12 -14.21
N LEU A 59 15.93 9.83 -12.93
CA LEU A 59 14.70 10.20 -12.24
C LEU A 59 14.49 11.72 -12.29
N ASP A 60 13.32 12.16 -12.73
CA ASP A 60 12.94 13.58 -12.72
C ASP A 60 12.69 14.04 -11.28
N THR A 61 13.66 14.75 -10.72
CA THR A 61 13.59 15.25 -9.34
C THR A 61 12.64 16.42 -9.17
N SER A 62 12.14 17.02 -10.26
CA SER A 62 11.02 17.99 -10.19
C SER A 62 9.69 17.30 -9.89
N LYS A 63 9.59 15.99 -10.17
CA LYS A 63 8.41 15.14 -9.94
C LYS A 63 8.52 14.25 -8.71
N TRP A 64 9.73 13.74 -8.44
CA TRP A 64 9.94 12.72 -7.41
C TRP A 64 11.01 13.12 -6.39
N SER A 65 10.72 12.87 -5.12
CA SER A 65 11.71 12.80 -4.05
C SER A 65 12.02 11.34 -3.76
N VAL A 66 13.26 11.03 -3.34
CA VAL A 66 13.66 9.68 -2.95
C VAL A 66 13.77 9.61 -1.43
N GLU A 67 13.14 8.59 -0.83
CA GLU A 67 13.20 8.35 0.61
C GLU A 67 14.60 7.86 1.03
N HIS A 68 15.05 8.29 2.21
CA HIS A 68 16.29 7.82 2.82
C HIS A 68 16.10 7.56 4.32
N SER A 69 15.71 6.33 4.64
CA SER A 69 15.52 5.90 6.03
C SER A 69 15.47 4.38 6.18
N CYS A 70 15.74 3.91 7.39
CA CYS A 70 15.66 2.52 7.85
C CYS A 70 14.55 2.38 8.90
N TRP A 71 13.51 3.20 8.80
CA TRP A 71 12.47 3.34 9.83
C TRP A 71 11.64 2.08 10.04
N GLY A 72 11.40 1.31 8.97
CA GLY A 72 10.55 0.13 9.00
C GLY A 72 9.06 0.42 8.76
N GLY A 73 8.71 1.65 8.35
CA GLY A 73 7.37 2.04 7.87
C GLY A 73 6.26 2.04 8.91
N GLY A 74 6.56 1.75 10.19
CA GLY A 74 5.55 1.41 11.19
C GLY A 74 5.08 -0.06 11.12
N ASN A 75 5.57 -0.83 10.13
CA ASN A 75 5.13 -2.20 9.83
C ASN A 75 6.24 -3.24 10.07
N GLU A 76 7.29 -2.88 10.80
CA GLU A 76 8.47 -3.72 11.06
C GLU A 76 9.21 -4.17 9.79
N GLU A 77 9.18 -3.37 8.72
CA GLU A 77 9.84 -3.66 7.46
C GLU A 77 11.37 -3.79 7.63
N LYS A 78 12.02 -4.63 6.80
CA LYS A 78 13.41 -5.06 6.97
C LYS A 78 14.39 -4.39 6.00
N GLN A 79 13.97 -3.39 5.23
CA GLN A 79 14.84 -2.63 4.33
C GLN A 79 15.15 -1.22 4.83
N CYS A 80 16.34 -0.72 4.47
CA CYS A 80 16.59 0.71 4.36
C CYS A 80 16.18 1.19 2.96
N TYR A 81 15.33 2.21 2.87
CA TYR A 81 15.17 2.96 1.63
C TYR A 81 16.39 3.85 1.43
N THR A 82 16.96 3.84 0.22
CA THR A 82 18.19 4.59 -0.06
C THR A 82 18.12 5.34 -1.40
N PRO A 83 18.81 6.49 -1.51
CA PRO A 83 18.93 7.23 -2.77
C PRO A 83 20.00 6.65 -3.71
N ASN A 84 20.56 5.47 -3.39
CA ASN A 84 21.59 4.85 -4.22
C ASN A 84 21.03 4.47 -5.60
N LYS A 85 21.81 4.70 -6.66
CA LYS A 85 21.49 4.29 -8.03
C LYS A 85 21.35 2.77 -8.21
N ASN A 86 21.74 1.97 -7.21
CA ASN A 86 21.47 0.54 -7.19
C ASN A 86 20.07 0.19 -6.66
N ASN A 87 19.35 1.14 -6.07
CA ASN A 87 18.00 0.94 -5.53
C ASN A 87 16.93 1.74 -6.30
N VAL A 88 17.28 2.93 -6.81
CA VAL A 88 16.36 3.79 -7.57
C VAL A 88 17.07 4.28 -8.83
N PHE A 89 16.62 3.83 -9.99
CA PHE A 89 17.21 4.21 -11.28
C PHE A 89 16.21 4.04 -12.42
N ILE A 90 16.49 4.68 -13.56
CA ILE A 90 15.74 4.44 -14.79
C ILE A 90 16.51 3.43 -15.65
N GLN A 91 15.83 2.40 -16.14
CA GLN A 91 16.39 1.42 -17.06
C GLN A 91 15.36 1.05 -18.12
N SER A 92 15.76 1.14 -19.39
CA SER A 92 14.91 0.72 -20.53
C SER A 92 13.52 1.36 -20.51
N GLY A 93 13.43 2.65 -20.21
CA GLY A 93 12.14 3.38 -20.14
C GLY A 93 11.30 3.09 -18.90
N ASN A 94 11.86 2.44 -17.86
CA ASN A 94 11.14 2.12 -16.64
C ASN A 94 11.84 2.72 -15.42
N LEU A 95 11.07 3.23 -14.47
CA LEU A 95 11.54 3.38 -13.10
C LEU A 95 11.72 2.00 -12.48
N VAL A 96 12.93 1.74 -11.98
CA VAL A 96 13.27 0.51 -11.28
C VAL A 96 13.46 0.83 -9.80
N LEU A 97 12.59 0.25 -8.97
CA LEU A 97 12.76 0.20 -7.52
C LEU A 97 13.29 -1.18 -7.17
N GLN A 98 14.58 -1.25 -6.85
CA GLN A 98 15.31 -2.50 -6.67
C GLN A 98 15.65 -2.73 -5.19
N ALA A 99 15.21 -3.87 -4.68
CA ALA A 99 15.63 -4.38 -3.39
C ALA A 99 16.88 -5.27 -3.53
N LEU A 100 17.82 -5.11 -2.61
CA LEU A 100 19.05 -5.89 -2.51
C LEU A 100 19.16 -6.52 -1.13
N TYR A 101 19.57 -7.78 -1.09
CA TYR A 101 19.93 -8.46 0.16
C TYR A 101 21.38 -8.13 0.53
N GLY A 102 21.60 -7.73 1.78
CA GLY A 102 22.88 -7.31 2.30
C GLY A 102 22.74 -6.20 3.34
N SER A 103 23.76 -6.08 4.18
CA SER A 103 23.79 -5.06 5.24
C SER A 103 23.66 -3.66 4.66
N SER A 104 22.64 -2.92 5.07
CA SER A 104 22.44 -1.52 4.72
C SER A 104 22.27 -0.69 5.99
N THR A 105 22.98 0.43 6.08
CA THR A 105 22.91 1.35 7.21
C THR A 105 22.47 2.72 6.72
N GLY A 106 21.52 3.33 7.43
CA GLY A 106 21.00 4.66 7.12
C GLY A 106 20.28 5.24 8.32
N PRO A 107 19.65 6.43 8.17
CA PRO A 107 18.93 7.09 9.25
C PRO A 107 17.85 6.19 9.83
N ALA A 108 17.76 6.09 11.16
CA ALA A 108 16.82 5.22 11.85
C ALA A 108 15.35 5.68 11.70
N LEU A 109 15.14 6.95 11.36
CA LEU A 109 13.83 7.58 11.16
C LEU A 109 13.80 8.31 9.82
N TYR A 110 12.62 8.66 9.34
CA TYR A 110 12.44 9.44 8.10
C TYR A 110 12.61 10.96 8.36
N PRO A 111 12.99 11.76 7.35
CA PRO A 111 13.41 13.15 7.54
C PRO A 111 12.40 14.10 8.21
N THR A 112 11.09 13.81 8.12
CA THR A 112 10.04 14.64 8.71
C THR A 112 9.54 14.13 10.07
N HIS A 113 10.15 13.06 10.62
CA HIS A 113 9.83 12.60 11.96
C HIS A 113 10.37 13.61 13.00
N PRO A 114 9.63 13.97 14.07
CA PRO A 114 10.08 14.92 15.08
C PRO A 114 11.43 14.58 15.71
N ASP A 115 11.67 13.30 15.97
CA ASP A 115 12.93 12.79 16.56
C ASP A 115 14.01 12.45 15.51
N TYR A 116 13.85 12.87 14.26
CA TYR A 116 14.83 12.58 13.21
C TYR A 116 16.19 13.22 13.51
N LEU A 117 17.22 12.38 13.56
CA LEU A 117 18.61 12.81 13.64
C LEU A 117 19.45 11.98 12.67
N LEU A 118 20.21 12.65 11.80
CA LEU A 118 21.07 11.99 10.81
C LEU A 118 22.11 11.07 11.46
N SER A 119 22.56 11.40 12.68
CA SER A 119 23.50 10.59 13.46
C SER A 119 22.86 9.32 14.05
N HIS A 120 21.54 9.26 14.17
CA HIS A 120 20.84 8.08 14.66
C HIS A 120 20.62 7.14 13.49
N THR A 121 21.44 6.09 13.42
CA THR A 121 21.39 5.13 12.32
C THR A 121 20.88 3.77 12.77
N LYS A 122 20.28 3.03 11.85
CA LYS A 122 19.91 1.63 12.01
C LYS A 122 20.51 0.83 10.87
N THR A 123 20.92 -0.40 11.14
CA THR A 123 21.37 -1.36 10.14
C THR A 123 20.30 -2.41 9.92
N LEU A 124 19.95 -2.66 8.67
CA LEU A 124 18.93 -3.61 8.25
C LEU A 124 19.50 -4.56 7.17
N PRO A 125 18.94 -5.78 7.02
CA PRO A 125 19.47 -6.80 6.11
C PRO A 125 19.12 -6.58 4.64
N PHE A 126 18.37 -5.52 4.30
CA PHE A 126 18.03 -5.18 2.93
C PHE A 126 18.20 -3.67 2.67
N SER A 127 18.41 -3.32 1.41
CA SER A 127 18.19 -1.96 0.89
C SER A 127 17.11 -2.00 -0.18
N SER A 128 16.38 -0.90 -0.38
CA SER A 128 15.35 -0.80 -1.43
C SER A 128 15.09 0.65 -1.87
N GLY A 129 14.17 0.82 -2.82
CA GLY A 129 13.75 2.11 -3.38
C GLY A 129 12.35 2.51 -2.94
N LYS A 130 12.19 3.80 -2.62
CA LYS A 130 10.90 4.46 -2.40
C LYS A 130 10.97 5.89 -2.96
N VAL A 131 10.00 6.25 -3.79
CA VAL A 131 9.85 7.60 -4.34
C VAL A 131 8.47 8.16 -4.00
N LEU A 132 8.41 9.49 -3.88
CA LEU A 132 7.19 10.20 -3.50
C LEU A 132 7.03 11.52 -4.26
N SER A 133 5.81 11.85 -4.65
CA SER A 133 5.48 13.08 -5.38
C SER A 133 5.10 14.26 -4.47
N LYS A 134 5.25 14.14 -3.15
CA LYS A 134 4.83 15.16 -2.18
C LYS A 134 5.38 16.55 -2.51
N GLY A 135 4.47 17.52 -2.69
CA GLY A 135 4.83 18.90 -3.04
C GLY A 135 5.33 19.11 -4.48
N LYS A 136 5.26 18.06 -5.32
CA LYS A 136 5.69 18.01 -6.73
C LYS A 136 4.56 17.55 -7.65
N GLY A 137 3.61 16.81 -7.10
CA GLY A 137 2.34 16.41 -7.67
C GLY A 137 1.44 15.94 -6.53
N ASP A 138 0.38 16.69 -6.27
CA ASP A 138 -0.58 16.44 -5.20
C ASP A 138 -1.97 16.66 -5.78
N TRP A 139 -2.84 15.65 -5.71
CA TRP A 139 -4.14 15.66 -6.39
C TRP A 139 -5.26 15.48 -5.40
N ARG A 140 -6.38 16.15 -5.67
CA ARG A 140 -7.67 15.83 -5.06
C ARG A 140 -8.61 15.41 -6.19
N TYR A 141 -9.11 14.19 -6.09
CA TYR A 141 -9.87 13.53 -7.16
C TYR A 141 -9.02 13.30 -8.42
N GLY A 142 -9.57 12.54 -9.35
CA GLY A 142 -8.93 12.20 -10.61
C GLY A 142 -8.88 10.70 -10.87
N ARG A 143 -8.28 10.35 -12.00
CA ARG A 143 -7.88 8.98 -12.31
C ARG A 143 -6.36 8.89 -12.22
N MET A 144 -5.85 7.95 -11.45
CA MET A 144 -4.42 7.67 -11.33
C MET A 144 -4.17 6.32 -11.97
N GLU A 145 -3.38 6.27 -13.04
CA GLU A 145 -3.00 5.03 -13.73
C GLU A 145 -1.50 4.80 -13.62
N ILE A 146 -1.12 3.63 -13.12
CA ILE A 146 0.27 3.23 -12.98
C ILE A 146 0.43 1.87 -13.64
N ARG A 147 1.28 1.81 -14.67
CA ARG A 147 1.61 0.56 -15.35
C ARG A 147 2.89 -0.01 -14.78
N ALA A 148 2.80 -1.16 -14.11
CA ALA A 148 3.91 -1.75 -13.41
C ALA A 148 3.95 -3.28 -13.53
N LYS A 149 5.16 -3.83 -13.43
CA LYS A 149 5.43 -5.25 -13.25
C LYS A 149 6.00 -5.47 -11.84
N LEU A 150 5.33 -6.31 -11.06
CA LEU A 150 5.65 -6.52 -9.66
C LEU A 150 6.79 -7.55 -9.48
N PRO A 151 7.51 -7.55 -8.35
CA PRO A 151 8.44 -8.63 -8.01
C PRO A 151 7.74 -9.89 -7.52
N GLN A 152 8.45 -11.03 -7.59
CA GLN A 152 8.05 -12.30 -6.97
C GLN A 152 8.96 -12.66 -5.79
N GLY A 153 8.40 -13.43 -4.85
CA GLY A 153 9.12 -14.15 -3.82
C GLY A 153 8.68 -13.80 -2.39
N GLN A 154 8.85 -14.77 -1.50
CA GLN A 154 8.48 -14.64 -0.10
C GLN A 154 9.23 -13.47 0.56
N GLY A 155 8.48 -12.57 1.18
CA GLY A 155 8.94 -11.35 1.83
C GLY A 155 8.86 -10.09 0.96
N THR A 156 8.53 -10.14 -0.33
CA THR A 156 8.38 -8.91 -1.14
C THR A 156 7.05 -8.23 -0.88
N TRP A 157 7.06 -6.90 -0.76
CA TRP A 157 5.86 -6.07 -0.59
C TRP A 157 5.94 -4.81 -1.47
N PRO A 158 5.64 -4.91 -2.78
CA PRO A 158 5.46 -3.75 -3.65
C PRO A 158 4.18 -2.97 -3.31
N ALA A 159 4.25 -1.65 -3.34
CA ALA A 159 3.10 -0.78 -3.10
C ALA A 159 3.07 0.43 -4.06
N ILE A 160 1.86 0.76 -4.52
CA ILE A 160 1.49 1.97 -5.23
C ILE A 160 0.32 2.57 -4.43
N TRP A 161 0.57 3.70 -3.78
CA TRP A 161 -0.34 4.21 -2.76
C TRP A 161 -0.21 5.72 -2.62
N MET A 162 -1.04 6.31 -1.78
CA MET A 162 -1.14 7.74 -1.61
C MET A 162 -1.31 8.12 -0.15
N LEU A 163 -0.65 9.22 0.24
CA LEU A 163 -0.83 9.85 1.55
C LEU A 163 -1.25 11.31 1.38
N PRO A 164 -1.95 11.88 2.38
CA PRO A 164 -2.36 13.28 2.35
C PRO A 164 -1.13 14.19 2.37
N THR A 165 -1.15 15.22 1.52
CA THR A 165 -0.13 16.28 1.53
C THR A 165 -0.25 17.08 2.83
N ASP A 166 -1.48 17.38 3.20
CA ASP A 166 -1.87 18.20 4.34
C ASP A 166 -2.59 17.31 5.37
N HIS A 167 -2.06 17.22 6.61
CA HIS A 167 -2.63 16.39 7.69
C HIS A 167 -3.79 17.10 8.41
N ILE A 168 -4.80 17.55 7.65
CA ILE A 168 -5.91 18.41 8.12
C ILE A 168 -6.69 17.79 9.29
N TYR A 169 -6.87 16.46 9.27
CA TYR A 169 -7.68 15.75 10.26
C TYR A 169 -6.86 15.08 11.36
N GLY A 170 -5.56 15.38 11.44
CA GLY A 170 -4.62 14.75 12.37
C GLY A 170 -3.63 13.81 11.70
N THR A 171 -2.77 13.17 12.49
CA THR A 171 -1.78 12.23 11.97
C THR A 171 -2.44 10.99 11.37
N TRP A 172 -1.65 10.13 10.74
CA TRP A 172 -2.14 8.87 10.22
C TRP A 172 -2.90 8.04 11.30
N ALA A 173 -4.02 7.38 11.00
CA ALA A 173 -4.72 7.35 9.70
C ALA A 173 -5.88 8.37 9.59
N ALA A 174 -6.01 9.30 10.54
CA ALA A 174 -7.13 10.23 10.57
C ALA A 174 -7.21 11.11 9.30
N SER A 175 -6.07 11.45 8.70
CA SER A 175 -6.01 12.17 7.41
C SER A 175 -6.01 11.26 6.17
N GLY A 176 -6.19 9.95 6.34
CA GLY A 176 -6.39 9.00 5.25
C GLY A 176 -5.12 8.39 4.65
N GLU A 177 -5.31 7.26 3.98
CA GLU A 177 -4.37 6.57 3.08
C GLU A 177 -5.19 5.90 1.96
N ILE A 178 -4.69 5.95 0.72
CA ILE A 178 -5.31 5.27 -0.42
C ILE A 178 -4.29 4.33 -1.05
N ASP A 179 -4.52 3.03 -0.91
CA ASP A 179 -3.69 2.00 -1.53
C ASP A 179 -4.29 1.62 -2.87
N ILE A 180 -3.67 2.09 -3.96
CA ILE A 180 -4.08 1.77 -5.33
C ILE A 180 -3.78 0.30 -5.62
N MET A 181 -2.60 -0.15 -5.19
CA MET A 181 -2.17 -1.54 -5.30
C MET A 181 -1.17 -1.86 -4.21
N GLU A 182 -1.45 -2.92 -3.46
CA GLU A 182 -0.46 -3.67 -2.69
C GLU A 182 -0.48 -5.14 -3.08
N ALA A 183 0.65 -5.79 -2.95
CA ALA A 183 0.75 -7.24 -3.02
C ALA A 183 1.84 -7.73 -2.08
N VAL A 184 1.74 -8.99 -1.65
CA VAL A 184 2.79 -9.66 -0.89
C VAL A 184 3.06 -11.03 -1.48
N ASN A 185 4.33 -11.46 -1.43
CA ASN A 185 4.73 -12.85 -1.69
C ASN A 185 4.28 -13.43 -3.05
N LEU A 186 4.11 -12.60 -4.08
CA LEU A 186 3.64 -13.08 -5.39
C LEU A 186 4.51 -14.23 -5.91
N GLY A 187 3.86 -15.26 -6.47
CA GLY A 187 4.52 -16.45 -7.00
C GLY A 187 4.97 -17.47 -5.94
N THR A 188 4.77 -17.22 -4.65
CA THR A 188 4.91 -18.27 -3.61
C THR A 188 3.64 -19.09 -3.50
N ILE A 189 3.66 -20.12 -2.66
CA ILE A 189 2.46 -20.91 -2.38
C ILE A 189 1.42 -20.06 -1.63
N SER A 190 0.22 -19.98 -2.20
CA SER A 190 -0.87 -19.20 -1.63
C SER A 190 -1.41 -19.84 -0.36
N ASP A 191 -1.68 -19.03 0.66
CA ASP A 191 -2.41 -19.45 1.87
C ASP A 191 -3.94 -19.41 1.70
N ALA A 192 -4.45 -18.81 0.61
CA ALA A 192 -5.89 -18.63 0.37
C ALA A 192 -6.69 -19.94 0.31
N LEU A 193 -6.01 -21.02 -0.09
CA LEU A 193 -6.57 -22.36 -0.27
C LEU A 193 -5.63 -23.41 0.34
N PHE A 194 -4.81 -23.02 1.33
CA PHE A 194 -3.85 -23.94 1.93
C PHE A 194 -4.58 -25.02 2.72
N ASP A 195 -4.50 -26.24 2.21
CA ASP A 195 -4.92 -27.46 2.91
C ASP A 195 -3.65 -28.30 3.17
N PRO A 196 -3.23 -28.48 4.44
CA PRO A 196 -2.04 -29.24 4.77
C PRO A 196 -2.12 -30.73 4.35
N ALA A 197 -3.32 -31.23 3.99
CA ALA A 197 -3.51 -32.58 3.45
C ALA A 197 -3.30 -32.66 1.92
N VAL A 198 -3.15 -31.53 1.23
CA VAL A 198 -2.95 -31.49 -0.22
C VAL A 198 -1.44 -31.49 -0.55
N PRO A 199 -0.98 -32.32 -1.51
CA PRO A 199 0.39 -32.26 -1.99
C PRO A 199 0.75 -30.87 -2.49
N GLN A 200 1.96 -30.40 -2.15
CA GLN A 200 2.42 -29.05 -2.47
C GLN A 200 2.41 -28.73 -3.98
N SER A 201 2.53 -29.74 -4.83
CA SER A 201 2.41 -29.62 -6.30
C SER A 201 1.00 -29.25 -6.79
N LEU A 202 -0.02 -29.35 -5.93
CA LEU A 202 -1.40 -28.99 -6.23
C LEU A 202 -1.81 -27.66 -5.61
N HIS A 203 -0.89 -26.98 -4.90
CA HIS A 203 -1.17 -25.67 -4.32
C HIS A 203 -1.17 -24.59 -5.40
N THR A 204 -2.08 -23.63 -5.25
CA THR A 204 -2.13 -22.46 -6.14
C THR A 204 -1.09 -21.43 -5.73
N LEU A 205 -0.47 -20.77 -6.71
CA LEU A 205 0.45 -19.67 -6.43
C LEU A 205 -0.29 -18.40 -6.01
N GLU A 206 0.36 -17.60 -5.17
CA GLU A 206 -0.10 -16.29 -4.76
C GLU A 206 -0.07 -15.33 -5.96
N THR A 207 -1.23 -14.75 -6.25
CA THR A 207 -1.45 -13.87 -7.41
C THR A 207 -2.36 -12.68 -7.07
N ARG A 208 -2.75 -12.54 -5.79
CA ARG A 208 -3.67 -11.50 -5.36
C ARG A 208 -2.96 -10.15 -5.29
N VAL A 209 -3.68 -9.12 -5.71
CA VAL A 209 -3.37 -7.71 -5.40
C VAL A 209 -4.53 -7.11 -4.61
N HIS A 210 -4.25 -6.06 -3.86
CA HIS A 210 -5.17 -5.46 -2.90
C HIS A 210 -5.32 -3.96 -3.15
N GLY A 211 -6.56 -3.47 -3.04
CA GLY A 211 -6.87 -2.04 -2.96
C GLY A 211 -7.54 -1.75 -1.62
N THR A 212 -7.07 -0.72 -0.92
CA THR A 212 -7.42 -0.47 0.48
C THR A 212 -7.55 1.03 0.75
N LEU A 213 -8.40 1.38 1.71
CA LEU A 213 -8.45 2.70 2.34
C LEU A 213 -8.14 2.55 3.82
N HIS A 214 -7.25 3.39 4.36
CA HIS A 214 -7.10 3.56 5.80
C HIS A 214 -7.68 4.92 6.22
N TYR A 215 -8.48 4.93 7.29
CA TYR A 215 -9.19 6.11 7.79
C TYR A 215 -9.59 5.92 9.25
N GLY A 216 -10.51 6.74 9.75
CA GLY A 216 -10.99 6.70 11.12
C GLY A 216 -10.22 7.67 12.00
N ALA A 217 -9.63 7.18 13.08
CA ALA A 217 -8.84 8.00 13.99
C ALA A 217 -7.32 7.79 13.81
N THR A 218 -6.53 8.53 14.58
CA THR A 218 -5.09 8.31 14.66
C THR A 218 -4.79 6.92 15.20
N TRP A 219 -3.65 6.34 14.83
CA TRP A 219 -3.18 5.09 15.46
C TRP A 219 -3.25 5.18 17.00
N PRO A 220 -3.69 4.12 17.71
CA PRO A 220 -4.07 2.79 17.20
C PRO A 220 -5.55 2.64 16.84
N ASP A 221 -6.34 3.71 16.87
CA ASP A 221 -7.80 3.69 16.66
C ASP A 221 -8.20 3.81 15.18
N ASN A 222 -7.24 3.65 14.28
CA ASN A 222 -7.48 3.64 12.83
C ASN A 222 -8.22 2.36 12.41
N ILE A 223 -8.92 2.46 11.29
CA ILE A 223 -9.57 1.32 10.63
C ILE A 223 -9.17 1.29 9.15
N TYR A 224 -9.41 0.16 8.51
CA TYR A 224 -9.18 0.01 7.08
C TYR A 224 -10.28 -0.83 6.45
N THR A 225 -10.58 -0.55 5.18
CA THR A 225 -11.48 -1.36 4.35
C THR A 225 -10.90 -1.50 2.96
N GLY A 226 -11.00 -2.70 2.40
CA GLY A 226 -10.40 -3.02 1.12
C GLY A 226 -10.82 -4.37 0.59
N SER A 227 -10.28 -4.74 -0.57
CA SER A 227 -10.51 -6.03 -1.18
C SER A 227 -9.30 -6.50 -1.96
N GLY A 228 -9.03 -7.80 -1.88
CA GLY A 228 -8.16 -8.47 -2.84
C GLY A 228 -8.89 -8.73 -4.16
N VAL A 229 -8.12 -8.87 -5.24
CA VAL A 229 -8.57 -9.32 -6.56
C VAL A 229 -7.58 -10.33 -7.15
N ILE A 230 -8.11 -11.33 -7.85
CA ILE A 230 -7.37 -12.29 -8.67
C ILE A 230 -7.71 -12.01 -10.13
N LEU A 231 -6.68 -11.85 -10.96
CA LEU A 231 -6.82 -11.59 -12.40
C LEU A 231 -7.37 -12.81 -13.16
N PRO A 232 -7.95 -12.61 -14.37
CA PRO A 232 -8.44 -13.71 -15.18
C PRO A 232 -7.36 -14.76 -15.42
N ASN A 233 -7.75 -16.03 -15.44
CA ASN A 233 -6.84 -17.19 -15.56
C ASN A 233 -5.75 -17.27 -14.47
N LYS A 234 -5.90 -16.52 -13.35
CA LYS A 234 -4.90 -16.43 -12.28
C LYS A 234 -3.53 -15.96 -12.80
N ILE A 235 -3.52 -15.05 -13.78
CA ILE A 235 -2.27 -14.43 -14.23
C ILE A 235 -1.55 -13.82 -13.04
N ASN A 236 -0.26 -14.11 -12.91
CA ASN A 236 0.56 -13.55 -11.84
C ASN A 236 0.94 -12.10 -12.21
N PRO A 237 0.63 -11.10 -11.36
CA PRO A 237 0.99 -9.69 -11.57
C PRO A 237 2.49 -9.41 -11.75
N ALA A 238 3.33 -10.40 -11.46
CA ALA A 238 4.78 -10.31 -11.61
C ALA A 238 5.32 -10.94 -12.90
N ASP A 239 4.49 -11.64 -13.69
CA ASP A 239 4.93 -12.22 -14.96
C ASP A 239 5.04 -11.12 -16.03
N ASN A 240 4.06 -10.22 -16.09
CA ASN A 240 3.95 -9.14 -17.07
C ASN A 240 3.63 -7.79 -16.42
N PHE A 241 3.63 -6.74 -17.23
CA PHE A 241 3.12 -5.43 -16.81
C PHE A 241 1.59 -5.45 -16.81
N HIS A 242 1.03 -4.87 -15.75
CA HIS A 242 -0.40 -4.63 -15.57
C HIS A 242 -0.63 -3.15 -15.27
N THR A 243 -1.84 -2.66 -15.55
CA THR A 243 -2.22 -1.28 -15.24
C THR A 243 -3.07 -1.27 -13.98
N TYR A 244 -2.56 -0.67 -12.91
CA TYR A 244 -3.27 -0.45 -11.66
C TYR A 244 -3.82 0.97 -11.66
N ALA A 245 -5.10 1.12 -11.31
CA ALA A 245 -5.69 2.45 -11.29
C ALA A 245 -6.74 2.62 -10.20
N ILE A 246 -6.92 3.88 -9.82
CA ILE A 246 -8.13 4.34 -9.16
C ILE A 246 -8.84 5.40 -10.00
N GLU A 247 -10.15 5.47 -9.87
CA GLU A 247 -10.94 6.66 -10.16
C GLU A 247 -11.51 7.17 -8.84
N TRP A 248 -11.09 8.36 -8.45
CA TRP A 248 -11.46 9.02 -7.22
C TRP A 248 -12.25 10.28 -7.54
N GLU A 249 -13.49 10.31 -7.06
CA GLU A 249 -14.37 11.47 -7.15
C GLU A 249 -14.92 11.80 -5.77
N GLN A 250 -15.63 12.93 -5.67
CA GLN A 250 -16.27 13.34 -4.43
C GLN A 250 -17.29 12.28 -3.96
N GLY A 251 -16.94 11.59 -2.87
CA GLY A 251 -17.80 10.63 -2.19
C GLY A 251 -17.68 9.19 -2.69
N GLU A 252 -16.84 8.90 -3.70
CA GLU A 252 -16.65 7.53 -4.21
C GLU A 252 -15.24 7.31 -4.75
N ILE A 253 -14.64 6.15 -4.43
CA ILE A 253 -13.36 5.70 -5.00
C ILE A 253 -13.57 4.31 -5.59
N ARG A 254 -13.00 4.08 -6.78
CA ARG A 254 -13.12 2.84 -7.54
C ARG A 254 -11.74 2.34 -7.93
N TRP A 255 -11.49 1.04 -7.81
CA TRP A 255 -10.19 0.42 -8.12
C TRP A 255 -10.29 -0.48 -9.35
N TYR A 256 -9.20 -0.49 -10.11
CA TYR A 256 -9.08 -1.19 -11.37
C TYR A 256 -7.72 -1.90 -11.47
N VAL A 257 -7.73 -3.08 -12.07
CA VAL A 257 -6.52 -3.72 -12.62
C VAL A 257 -6.83 -4.13 -14.06
N ASP A 258 -6.04 -3.68 -15.02
CA ASP A 258 -6.28 -3.88 -16.47
C ASP A 258 -7.72 -3.55 -16.90
N ASN A 259 -8.25 -2.45 -16.35
CA ASN A 259 -9.62 -1.99 -16.55
C ASN A 259 -10.71 -2.94 -16.02
N TYR A 260 -10.39 -3.93 -15.19
CA TYR A 260 -11.38 -4.64 -14.40
C TYR A 260 -11.71 -3.84 -13.14
N HIS A 261 -12.86 -3.17 -13.12
CA HIS A 261 -13.41 -2.49 -11.94
C HIS A 261 -13.76 -3.51 -10.86
N PHE A 262 -12.91 -3.70 -9.86
CA PHE A 262 -13.10 -4.79 -8.89
C PHE A 262 -13.68 -4.32 -7.55
N LEU A 263 -13.51 -3.05 -7.20
CA LEU A 263 -13.89 -2.51 -5.91
C LEU A 263 -14.41 -1.08 -6.04
N THR A 264 -15.52 -0.80 -5.35
CA THR A 264 -16.05 0.54 -5.08
C THR A 264 -16.17 0.74 -3.57
N GLN A 265 -15.72 1.90 -3.08
CA GLN A 265 -15.97 2.38 -1.72
C GLN A 265 -16.63 3.76 -1.78
N ARG A 266 -17.55 4.04 -0.84
CA ARG A 266 -18.34 5.28 -0.78
C ARG A 266 -18.16 6.00 0.54
N SER A 267 -18.32 7.31 0.54
CA SER A 267 -18.21 8.14 1.75
C SER A 267 -19.24 7.90 2.83
N SER A 268 -20.31 7.18 2.51
CA SER A 268 -21.21 6.65 3.54
C SER A 268 -20.56 5.61 4.46
N HIS A 269 -19.37 5.09 4.11
CA HIS A 269 -18.70 4.00 4.82
C HIS A 269 -17.31 4.36 5.35
N TRP A 270 -16.78 5.55 5.01
CA TRP A 270 -15.57 6.08 5.64
C TRP A 270 -15.86 7.34 6.44
N TYR A 271 -14.97 7.64 7.38
CA TYR A 271 -15.04 8.84 8.22
C TYR A 271 -13.65 9.21 8.72
N SER A 272 -13.53 10.44 9.24
CA SER A 272 -12.35 10.87 9.99
C SER A 272 -12.73 11.38 11.37
N ARG A 273 -11.95 11.01 12.39
CA ARG A 273 -12.11 11.44 13.78
C ARG A 273 -10.80 11.90 14.37
N SER A 274 -10.86 12.99 15.12
CA SER A 274 -9.72 13.52 15.88
C SER A 274 -10.17 14.05 17.23
N LYS A 275 -9.22 14.35 18.12
CA LYS A 275 -9.50 15.01 19.40
C LYS A 275 -9.25 16.51 19.27
N ASN A 276 -10.21 17.31 19.72
CA ASN A 276 -10.04 18.76 19.83
C ASN A 276 -9.07 19.13 20.97
N ALA A 277 -8.81 20.42 21.17
CA ALA A 277 -7.91 20.91 22.23
C ALA A 277 -8.36 20.53 23.66
N ASN A 278 -9.64 20.22 23.86
CA ASN A 278 -10.19 19.77 25.14
C ASN A 278 -10.17 18.23 25.29
N GLY A 279 -9.64 17.50 24.30
CA GLY A 279 -9.60 16.04 24.29
C GLY A 279 -10.89 15.36 23.86
N GLU A 280 -11.89 16.11 23.39
CA GLU A 280 -13.18 15.57 22.94
C GLU A 280 -13.09 15.09 21.50
N TRP A 281 -13.76 13.99 21.21
CA TRP A 281 -13.82 13.46 19.85
C TRP A 281 -14.70 14.32 18.96
N ILE A 282 -14.15 14.73 17.83
CA ILE A 282 -14.86 15.37 16.73
C ILE A 282 -14.82 14.46 15.49
N THR A 283 -15.90 14.44 14.74
CA THR A 283 -15.99 13.77 13.43
C THR A 283 -15.96 14.86 12.36
N ALA A 284 -15.10 14.71 11.36
CA ALA A 284 -14.98 15.65 10.25
C ALA A 284 -16.23 15.65 9.34
N GLU A 285 -16.28 16.62 8.42
CA GLU A 285 -17.37 16.74 7.44
C GLU A 285 -17.49 15.51 6.53
N SER A 286 -18.62 15.39 5.83
CA SER A 286 -18.86 14.32 4.87
C SER A 286 -17.75 14.26 3.81
N ASP A 287 -17.36 13.04 3.42
CA ASP A 287 -16.26 12.69 2.51
C ASP A 287 -14.85 12.71 3.11
N ALA A 288 -14.64 13.27 4.31
CA ALA A 288 -13.35 13.20 4.99
C ALA A 288 -12.95 11.75 5.34
N PRO A 289 -11.67 11.36 5.17
CA PRO A 289 -10.53 12.24 4.88
C PRO A 289 -10.18 12.38 3.39
N PHE A 290 -10.92 11.72 2.49
CA PHE A 290 -10.61 11.66 1.06
C PHE A 290 -11.20 12.85 0.27
N ASN A 291 -11.29 14.00 0.93
CA ASN A 291 -11.68 15.29 0.39
C ASN A 291 -10.50 16.30 0.37
N GLU A 292 -9.30 15.84 0.69
CA GLU A 292 -8.04 16.62 0.67
C GLU A 292 -7.12 16.21 -0.48
N ARG A 293 -5.98 16.89 -0.63
CA ARG A 293 -4.96 16.52 -1.62
C ARG A 293 -4.06 15.40 -1.11
N PHE A 294 -3.73 14.48 -2.00
CA PHE A 294 -2.89 13.32 -1.76
C PHE A 294 -1.75 13.27 -2.78
N TYR A 295 -0.58 12.82 -2.34
CA TYR A 295 0.58 12.57 -3.20
C TYR A 295 0.81 11.07 -3.39
N LEU A 296 1.40 10.70 -4.53
CA LEU A 296 1.75 9.32 -4.84
C LEU A 296 3.02 8.88 -4.14
N ILE A 297 3.05 7.60 -3.76
CA ILE A 297 4.18 6.88 -3.22
C ILE A 297 4.33 5.57 -4.00
N LEU A 298 5.54 5.30 -4.46
CA LEU A 298 5.91 4.04 -5.10
C LEU A 298 7.06 3.45 -4.29
N ASN A 299 6.92 2.22 -3.81
CA ASN A 299 8.02 1.54 -3.11
C ASN A 299 8.00 0.03 -3.28
N LEU A 300 9.15 -0.56 -2.96
CA LEU A 300 9.30 -1.99 -2.73
C LEU A 300 9.77 -2.22 -1.30
N ALA A 301 8.87 -2.56 -0.38
CA ALA A 301 9.22 -3.02 0.95
C ALA A 301 9.67 -4.50 0.92
N ILE A 302 10.46 -4.90 1.92
CA ILE A 302 10.88 -6.28 2.16
C ILE A 302 10.62 -6.64 3.62
N GLY A 303 9.87 -7.72 3.84
CA GLY A 303 9.43 -8.13 5.17
C GLY A 303 8.42 -7.16 5.78
N GLY A 304 8.22 -7.29 7.08
CA GLY A 304 7.17 -6.61 7.82
C GLY A 304 6.06 -7.57 8.26
N VAL A 305 5.18 -7.06 9.14
CA VAL A 305 4.17 -7.87 9.83
C VAL A 305 3.29 -8.64 8.85
N TRP A 306 2.89 -8.06 7.72
CA TRP A 306 2.03 -8.75 6.76
C TRP A 306 2.75 -9.84 5.93
N PRO A 307 3.78 -9.52 5.11
CA PRO A 307 4.40 -10.53 4.24
C PRO A 307 5.08 -11.66 5.02
N GLU A 308 5.58 -11.42 6.24
CA GLU A 308 6.25 -12.46 7.05
C GLU A 308 5.27 -13.44 7.74
N ASN A 309 3.97 -13.11 7.83
CA ASN A 309 2.96 -13.93 8.51
C ASN A 309 1.93 -14.58 7.56
N THR A 310 2.07 -14.40 6.24
CA THR A 310 1.18 -14.95 5.21
C THR A 310 1.98 -15.80 4.23
N ASN A 311 1.32 -16.71 3.51
CA ASN A 311 1.93 -17.66 2.58
C ASN A 311 2.96 -18.60 3.26
N GLU A 312 4.22 -18.58 2.82
CA GLU A 312 5.27 -19.50 3.30
C GLU A 312 5.93 -19.01 4.61
N LYS A 313 5.54 -17.83 5.10
CA LYS A 313 6.06 -17.13 6.28
C LYS A 313 7.55 -16.73 6.15
N GLY A 314 7.95 -15.74 6.94
CA GLY A 314 9.30 -15.18 6.93
C GLY A 314 9.69 -14.53 5.60
N ILE A 315 10.99 -14.46 5.33
CA ILE A 315 11.59 -13.85 4.13
C ILE A 315 12.53 -14.84 3.46
N ASN A 316 12.38 -15.05 2.16
CA ASN A 316 13.36 -15.82 1.38
C ASN A 316 14.45 -14.88 0.87
N THR A 317 15.69 -15.10 1.31
CA THR A 317 16.86 -14.27 0.97
C THR A 317 17.56 -14.68 -0.34
N SER A 318 17.06 -15.69 -1.05
CA SER A 318 17.60 -16.14 -2.33
C SER A 318 17.05 -15.32 -3.51
N ASN A 319 17.76 -15.34 -4.65
CA ASN A 319 17.31 -14.73 -5.90
C ASN A 319 17.03 -13.22 -5.82
N TYR A 320 17.87 -12.50 -5.08
CA TYR A 320 18.00 -11.04 -5.19
C TYR A 320 18.94 -10.67 -6.35
N PRO A 321 18.76 -9.52 -7.01
CA PRO A 321 17.81 -8.43 -6.69
C PRO A 321 16.34 -8.78 -6.93
N LYS A 322 15.45 -8.08 -6.21
CA LYS A 322 14.00 -8.03 -6.50
C LYS A 322 13.67 -6.65 -7.06
N GLN A 323 12.81 -6.58 -8.07
CA GLN A 323 12.53 -5.32 -8.77
C GLN A 323 11.04 -5.10 -8.93
N LEU A 324 10.60 -3.90 -8.56
CA LEU A 324 9.34 -3.31 -9.03
C LEU A 324 9.69 -2.42 -10.24
N LEU A 325 9.12 -2.74 -11.39
CA LEU A 325 9.31 -1.99 -12.63
C LEU A 325 8.07 -1.17 -12.91
N ILE A 326 8.21 0.14 -13.12
CA ILE A 326 7.12 1.04 -13.47
C ILE A 326 7.41 1.65 -14.84
N ASP A 327 6.52 1.38 -15.79
CA ASP A 327 6.60 1.87 -17.17
C ASP A 327 6.10 3.31 -17.28
N TYR A 328 4.96 3.62 -16.63
CA TYR A 328 4.49 4.99 -16.52
C TYR A 328 3.65 5.23 -15.29
N VAL A 329 3.53 6.51 -14.93
CA VAL A 329 2.50 7.06 -14.04
C VAL A 329 1.77 8.17 -14.80
N ARG A 330 0.45 8.10 -14.85
CA ARG A 330 -0.41 9.10 -15.50
C ARG A 330 -1.53 9.50 -14.55
N VAL A 331 -1.79 10.80 -14.45
CA VAL A 331 -2.89 11.35 -13.66
C VAL A 331 -3.79 12.19 -14.56
N TYR A 332 -5.09 11.96 -14.43
CA TYR A 332 -6.12 12.58 -15.26
C TYR A 332 -7.16 13.29 -14.40
N GLU A 333 -7.73 14.36 -14.94
CA GLU A 333 -8.88 15.07 -14.38
C GLU A 333 -10.12 14.86 -15.23
N CYS A 334 -11.29 14.86 -14.60
CA CYS A 334 -12.55 14.71 -15.31
C CYS A 334 -12.98 16.06 -15.90
N SER A 335 -13.05 16.16 -17.22
CA SER A 335 -13.47 17.40 -17.89
C SER A 335 -14.94 17.75 -17.71
N ASP A 336 -15.79 16.81 -17.27
CA ASP A 336 -17.20 17.10 -16.96
C ASP A 336 -17.35 17.92 -15.67
N THR A 337 -16.60 17.59 -14.61
CA THR A 337 -16.56 18.39 -13.37
C THR A 337 -15.18 18.36 -12.70
N LEU A 338 -14.39 19.41 -12.92
CA LEU A 338 -13.02 19.51 -12.38
C LEU A 338 -12.97 19.48 -10.85
N ASN A 339 -13.92 20.13 -10.18
CA ASN A 339 -13.89 20.29 -8.71
C ASN A 339 -14.28 19.02 -7.93
N THR A 340 -15.06 18.13 -8.53
CA THR A 340 -15.61 16.94 -7.85
C THR A 340 -15.19 15.63 -8.50
N GLY A 341 -14.59 15.66 -9.71
CA GLY A 341 -14.19 14.47 -10.45
C GLY A 341 -15.34 13.64 -11.01
N LYS A 342 -16.60 14.09 -10.84
CA LYS A 342 -17.81 13.33 -11.21
C LYS A 342 -18.07 13.42 -12.71
N GLY A 343 -18.69 12.35 -13.23
CA GLY A 343 -19.16 12.28 -14.63
C GLY A 343 -18.29 11.41 -15.53
N CYS A 344 -17.05 11.13 -15.13
CA CYS A 344 -16.12 10.30 -15.91
C CYS A 344 -15.98 8.85 -15.40
N ALA A 345 -16.82 8.43 -14.45
CA ALA A 345 -16.72 7.10 -13.85
C ALA A 345 -16.95 5.98 -14.88
N ALA A 346 -16.05 5.00 -14.94
CA ALA A 346 -16.21 3.81 -15.76
C ALA A 346 -16.59 2.61 -14.88
N ILE A 347 -17.86 2.21 -14.89
CA ILE A 347 -18.40 1.30 -13.87
C ILE A 347 -18.76 -0.07 -14.48
N ASP A 348 -18.18 -1.14 -13.94
CA ASP A 348 -18.79 -2.47 -14.03
C ASP A 348 -19.85 -2.63 -12.90
N PRO A 349 -21.14 -2.90 -13.22
CA PRO A 349 -22.17 -3.12 -12.21
C PRO A 349 -21.96 -4.39 -11.36
N LYS A 350 -21.06 -5.28 -11.76
CA LYS A 350 -20.67 -6.48 -10.99
C LYS A 350 -19.51 -6.25 -10.02
N ALA A 351 -18.90 -5.07 -10.05
CA ALA A 351 -17.83 -4.73 -9.12
C ALA A 351 -18.31 -4.84 -7.67
N ARG A 352 -17.41 -5.23 -6.77
CA ARG A 352 -17.73 -5.29 -5.35
C ARG A 352 -17.94 -3.88 -4.82
N ILE A 353 -19.13 -3.61 -4.29
CA ILE A 353 -19.38 -2.42 -3.47
C ILE A 353 -19.23 -2.84 -2.02
N LEU A 354 -18.31 -2.22 -1.27
CA LEU A 354 -18.25 -2.44 0.17
C LEU A 354 -19.38 -1.65 0.84
N LEU A 355 -20.39 -2.38 1.32
CA LEU A 355 -21.65 -1.84 1.85
C LEU A 355 -21.70 -1.81 3.39
N THR A 356 -20.74 -2.43 4.08
CA THR A 356 -20.70 -2.52 5.56
C THR A 356 -19.26 -2.68 6.07
N GLN A 357 -19.01 -2.18 7.29
CA GLN A 357 -17.87 -2.62 8.12
C GLN A 357 -18.17 -3.99 8.73
#